data_AF-A0A645JNM5-F1
#
_entry.id   AF-A0A645JNM5-F1
#
_cell.length_a   1.000
_cell.length_b   1.000
_cell.length_c   1.000
_cell.angle_alpha   90.00
_cell.angle_beta   90.00
_cell.angle_gamma   90.00
#
_symmetry.space_group_name_H-M   'P 1'
#
loop_
_entity.id
_entity.type
_entity.pdbx_description
1 polymer ?
#
loop_
_entity_poly.entity_id
_entity_poly.type
_entity_poly.pdbx_seq_one_letter_code
_entity_poly.pdbx_strand_id
1 'polypeptide(L)'
;MIYRRYSRVLKEGLPLPDLILIDGGKGQVDVAREVLANQLGVDIPIAGLAKNDKHKTSELLFGPELSVIPLERNSQEFFLLQRIQDEVHRFAITFHRQLRSKNSFASRLDGIDGLGPKRKKALLKEFKSLKNITAASIEDLQAIGLPKNVAQNVHDKLSQN
;
A
#
# COMPACT_ATOMS: atom_id res chain seq x y z
N MET A 1 0.20 -11.50 -6.95
CA MET A 1 -0.29 -11.16 -5.58
C MET A 1 -1.30 -12.18 -5.08
N ILE A 2 -2.36 -12.45 -5.85
CA ILE A 2 -3.41 -13.42 -5.53
C ILE A 2 -2.82 -14.81 -5.25
N TYR A 3 -2.02 -15.35 -6.17
CA TYR A 3 -1.34 -16.64 -5.99
C TYR A 3 -0.61 -16.74 -4.63
N ARG A 4 0.24 -15.75 -4.32
CA ARG A 4 1.01 -15.72 -3.07
C ARG A 4 0.12 -15.71 -1.82
N ARG A 5 -0.96 -14.93 -1.82
CA ARG A 5 -1.89 -14.86 -0.68
C ARG A 5 -2.59 -16.21 -0.48
N TYR A 6 -3.20 -16.75 -1.54
CA TYR A 6 -4.04 -17.93 -1.41
C TYR A 6 -3.24 -19.23 -1.31
N SER A 7 -2.05 -19.31 -1.92
CA SER A 7 -1.10 -20.40 -1.65
C SER A 7 -0.74 -20.49 -0.16
N ARG A 8 -0.55 -19.34 0.51
CA ARG A 8 -0.30 -19.30 1.96
C ARG A 8 -1.53 -19.71 2.76
N VAL A 9 -2.71 -19.20 2.40
CA VAL A 9 -3.98 -19.55 3.06
C VAL A 9 -4.20 -21.06 3.02
N LEU A 10 -4.00 -21.70 1.87
CA LEU A 10 -4.11 -23.15 1.71
C LEU A 10 -3.06 -23.90 2.53
N LYS A 11 -1.80 -23.47 2.46
CA LYS A 11 -0.70 -24.12 3.20
C LYS A 11 -0.87 -24.06 4.72
N GLU A 12 -1.39 -22.94 5.22
CA GLU A 12 -1.56 -22.70 6.66
C GLU A 12 -2.96 -23.08 7.18
N GLY A 13 -3.85 -23.58 6.32
CA GLY A 13 -5.22 -23.96 6.71
C GLY A 13 -6.06 -22.79 7.22
N LEU A 14 -5.82 -21.58 6.70
CA LEU A 14 -6.55 -20.37 7.11
C LEU A 14 -7.94 -20.33 6.43
N PRO A 15 -8.93 -19.65 7.03
CA PRO A 15 -10.26 -19.54 6.44
C PRO A 15 -10.22 -18.81 5.09
N LEU A 16 -10.95 -19.35 4.12
CA LEU A 16 -11.20 -18.70 2.83
C LEU A 16 -12.33 -17.67 2.98
N PRO A 17 -12.27 -16.55 2.24
CA PRO A 17 -13.38 -15.59 2.19
C PRO A 17 -14.54 -16.15 1.37
N ASP A 18 -15.76 -15.70 1.68
CA ASP A 18 -16.97 -16.03 0.91
C ASP A 18 -17.05 -15.30 -0.44
N LEU A 19 -16.35 -14.16 -0.55
CA LEU A 19 -16.29 -13.32 -1.75
C LEU A 19 -14.95 -12.59 -1.83
N ILE A 20 -14.41 -12.50 -3.05
CA ILE A 20 -13.24 -11.67 -3.36
C ILE A 20 -13.71 -10.48 -4.19
N LEU A 21 -13.48 -9.27 -3.68
CA LEU A 21 -13.68 -8.02 -4.43
C LEU A 21 -12.35 -7.53 -4.99
N ILE A 22 -12.33 -7.22 -6.28
CA ILE A 22 -11.17 -6.69 -6.99
C ILE A 22 -11.47 -5.27 -7.44
N ASP A 23 -10.63 -4.33 -7.05
CA ASP A 23 -10.73 -2.93 -7.46
C ASP A 23 -10.25 -2.74 -8.91
N GLY A 24 -11.09 -3.22 -9.84
CA GLY A 24 -11.10 -2.84 -11.24
C GLY A 24 -11.92 -3.78 -12.12
N GLY A 25 -11.70 -3.64 -13.43
CA GLY A 25 -12.60 -4.15 -14.46
C GLY A 25 -12.43 -5.64 -14.81
N LYS A 26 -13.18 -6.06 -15.83
CA LYS A 26 -13.28 -7.45 -16.32
C LYS A 26 -11.94 -8.18 -16.43
N GLY A 27 -10.96 -7.59 -17.12
CA GLY A 27 -9.65 -8.23 -17.32
C GLY A 27 -8.88 -8.53 -16.01
N GLN A 28 -9.03 -7.70 -14.98
CA GLN A 28 -8.39 -7.97 -13.69
C GLN A 28 -9.10 -9.10 -12.92
N VAL A 29 -10.43 -9.17 -13.04
CA VAL A 29 -11.22 -10.25 -12.44
C VAL A 29 -10.95 -11.58 -13.12
N ASP A 30 -10.85 -11.61 -14.45
CA ASP A 30 -10.56 -12.85 -15.19
C ASP A 30 -9.19 -13.43 -14.84
N VAL A 31 -8.15 -12.58 -14.75
CA VAL A 31 -6.82 -13.01 -14.28
C VAL A 31 -6.88 -13.61 -12.87
N ALA A 32 -7.69 -13.02 -11.99
CA ALA A 32 -7.86 -13.56 -10.65
C ALA A 32 -8.56 -14.92 -10.62
N ARG A 33 -9.61 -15.08 -11.44
CA ARG A 33 -10.31 -16.35 -11.63
C ARG A 33 -9.37 -17.43 -12.14
N GLU A 34 -8.58 -17.12 -13.17
CA GLU A 34 -7.60 -18.05 -13.74
C GLU A 34 -6.59 -18.52 -12.68
N VAL A 35 -6.04 -17.59 -11.90
CA VAL A 35 -5.06 -17.93 -10.85
C VAL A 35 -5.69 -18.80 -9.75
N LEU A 36 -6.91 -18.49 -9.32
CA LEU A 36 -7.57 -19.25 -8.25
C LEU A 36 -8.03 -20.62 -8.72
N ALA A 37 -8.71 -20.69 -9.86
CA ALA A 37 -9.24 -21.94 -10.40
C ALA A 37 -8.13 -22.85 -10.96
N ASN A 38 -7.33 -22.34 -11.90
CA ASN A 38 -6.41 -23.19 -12.67
C ASN A 38 -5.09 -23.48 -11.96
N GLN A 39 -4.63 -22.57 -11.08
CA GLN A 39 -3.34 -22.76 -10.41
C GLN A 39 -3.48 -23.25 -8.97
N LEU A 40 -4.59 -22.94 -8.30
CA LEU A 40 -4.78 -23.26 -6.88
C LEU A 40 -5.97 -24.20 -6.62
N GLY A 41 -6.83 -24.45 -7.61
CA GLY A 41 -8.02 -25.28 -7.42
C GLY A 41 -9.02 -24.71 -6.42
N VAL A 42 -9.05 -23.38 -6.26
CA VAL A 42 -9.89 -22.67 -5.29
C VAL A 42 -11.11 -22.09 -6.00
N ASP A 43 -12.29 -22.50 -5.57
CA ASP A 43 -13.57 -21.98 -6.04
C ASP A 43 -14.14 -20.98 -5.03
N ILE A 44 -13.88 -19.69 -5.27
CA ILE A 44 -14.44 -18.58 -4.48
C ILE A 44 -15.06 -17.58 -5.46
N PRO A 45 -16.28 -17.10 -5.21
CA PRO A 45 -16.88 -16.02 -5.98
C PRO A 45 -15.95 -14.80 -6.08
N ILE A 46 -15.81 -14.26 -7.29
CA ILE A 46 -15.03 -13.05 -7.54
C ILE A 46 -15.88 -12.01 -8.23
N ALA A 47 -15.89 -10.81 -7.67
CA ALA A 47 -16.54 -9.63 -8.21
C ALA A 47 -15.53 -8.50 -8.47
N GLY A 48 -15.82 -7.70 -9.50
CA GLY A 48 -15.06 -6.50 -9.82
C GLY A 48 -15.76 -5.24 -9.30
N LEU A 49 -14.97 -4.24 -8.94
CA LEU A 49 -15.40 -2.88 -8.68
C LEU A 49 -14.77 -1.97 -9.73
N ALA A 50 -15.54 -1.66 -10.78
CA ALA A 50 -15.08 -0.81 -11.87
C ALA A 50 -15.57 0.62 -11.67
N LYS A 51 -14.81 1.61 -12.15
CA LYS A 51 -15.31 2.99 -12.24
C LYS A 51 -16.21 3.08 -13.47
N ASN A 52 -17.36 3.72 -13.33
CA ASN A 52 -18.24 4.04 -14.46
C ASN A 52 -17.57 4.99 -15.46
N ASP A 53 -18.18 5.15 -16.64
CA ASP A 53 -17.68 6.00 -17.74
C ASP A 53 -17.43 7.46 -17.35
N LYS A 54 -18.03 7.93 -16.25
CA LYS A 54 -17.84 9.28 -15.72
C LYS A 54 -16.71 9.35 -14.69
N HIS A 55 -15.94 8.28 -14.51
CA HIS A 55 -14.86 8.12 -13.52
C HIS A 55 -15.25 8.47 -12.07
N LYS A 56 -16.56 8.49 -11.76
CA LYS A 56 -17.08 9.07 -10.52
C LYS A 56 -17.60 8.03 -9.54
N THR A 57 -17.95 6.83 -10.01
CA THR A 57 -18.71 5.90 -9.17
C THR A 57 -18.38 4.45 -9.46
N SER A 58 -18.36 3.63 -8.41
CA SER A 58 -18.21 2.18 -8.52
C SER A 58 -19.42 1.51 -9.17
N GLU A 59 -19.15 0.51 -9.98
CA GLU A 59 -20.07 -0.48 -10.53
C GLU A 59 -19.61 -1.86 -10.10
N LEU A 60 -20.56 -2.67 -9.64
CA LEU A 60 -20.31 -4.05 -9.28
C LEU A 60 -20.37 -4.92 -10.54
N LEU A 61 -19.28 -5.62 -10.85
CA LEU A 61 -19.22 -6.61 -11.91
C LEU A 61 -19.28 -8.00 -11.31
N PHE A 62 -20.27 -8.81 -11.69
CA PHE A 62 -20.41 -10.16 -11.15
C PHE A 62 -21.00 -11.15 -12.15
N GLY A 63 -20.95 -12.44 -11.81
CA GLY A 63 -21.40 -13.53 -12.66
C GLY A 63 -20.36 -13.95 -13.72
N PRO A 64 -20.66 -15.00 -14.51
CA PRO A 64 -19.73 -15.55 -15.50
C PRO A 64 -19.24 -14.49 -16.49
N GLU A 65 -20.15 -13.68 -17.01
CA GLU A 65 -19.86 -12.66 -18.02
C GLU A 65 -19.28 -11.35 -17.45
N LEU A 66 -19.26 -11.20 -16.13
CA LEU A 66 -18.87 -9.97 -15.42
C LEU A 66 -19.72 -8.78 -15.85
N SER A 67 -21.03 -8.99 -15.90
CA SER A 67 -21.99 -7.93 -16.19
C SER A 67 -22.16 -6.97 -15.01
N VAL A 68 -22.54 -5.74 -15.32
CA VAL A 68 -22.88 -4.75 -14.30
C VAL A 68 -24.12 -5.19 -13.55
N ILE A 69 -24.01 -5.30 -12.23
CA ILE A 69 -25.14 -5.50 -11.34
C ILE A 69 -25.78 -4.14 -11.06
N PRO A 70 -27.05 -3.93 -11.44
CA PRO A 70 -27.73 -2.67 -11.18
C PRO A 70 -27.93 -2.50 -9.67
N LEU A 71 -27.40 -1.40 -9.13
CA LEU A 71 -27.58 -1.00 -7.74
C LEU A 71 -28.11 0.43 -7.69
N GLU A 72 -29.12 0.67 -6.86
CA GLU A 72 -29.62 2.03 -6.65
C GLU A 72 -28.56 2.87 -5.93
N ARG A 73 -28.39 4.13 -6.33
CA ARG A 73 -27.32 5.01 -5.82
C ARG A 73 -27.50 5.41 -4.35
N ASN A 74 -28.70 5.23 -3.81
CA ASN A 74 -29.07 5.46 -2.41
C ASN A 74 -29.21 4.15 -1.61
N SER A 75 -28.87 3.00 -2.20
CA SER A 75 -28.95 1.69 -1.53
C SER A 75 -27.80 1.48 -0.54
N GLN A 76 -28.03 0.62 0.46
CA GLN A 76 -27.01 0.30 1.46
C GLN A 76 -25.86 -0.53 0.87
N GLU A 77 -26.19 -1.39 -0.10
CA GLU A 77 -25.27 -2.20 -0.88
C GLU A 77 -24.30 -1.29 -1.63
N PHE A 78 -24.82 -0.27 -2.32
CA PHE A 78 -24.00 0.71 -3.01
C PHE A 78 -23.04 1.45 -2.06
N PHE A 79 -23.52 1.90 -0.90
CA PHE A 79 -22.67 2.55 0.11
C PHE A 79 -21.63 1.61 0.73
N LEU A 80 -21.94 0.32 0.86
CA LEU A 80 -20.96 -0.67 1.30
C LEU A 80 -19.82 -0.82 0.29
N LEU A 81 -20.13 -0.96 -1.00
CA LEU A 81 -19.11 -1.08 -2.04
C LEU A 81 -18.21 0.16 -2.10
N GLN A 82 -18.80 1.36 -1.97
CA GLN A 82 -18.02 2.59 -1.92
C GLN A 82 -17.06 2.61 -0.74
N ARG A 83 -17.50 2.23 0.47
CA ARG A 83 -16.62 2.16 1.66
C ARG A 83 -15.48 1.15 1.48
N ILE A 84 -15.75 0.00 0.86
CA ILE A 84 -14.72 -1.00 0.54
C ILE A 84 -13.70 -0.41 -0.44
N GLN A 85 -14.16 0.25 -1.50
CA GLN A 85 -13.27 0.88 -2.47
C GLN A 85 -12.43 2.00 -1.84
N ASP A 86 -13.04 2.85 -1.02
CA ASP A 86 -12.35 3.92 -0.29
C ASP A 86 -11.26 3.36 0.62
N GLU A 87 -11.53 2.24 1.29
CA GLU A 87 -10.55 1.55 2.13
C GLU A 87 -9.37 0.98 1.33
N VAL A 88 -9.65 0.35 0.18
CA VAL A 88 -8.62 -0.16 -0.73
C VAL A 88 -7.74 0.97 -1.26
N HIS A 89 -8.35 2.07 -1.72
CA HIS A 89 -7.63 3.26 -2.17
C HIS A 89 -6.80 3.87 -1.05
N ARG A 90 -7.39 4.04 0.15
CA ARG A 90 -6.69 4.56 1.33
C ARG A 90 -5.47 3.73 1.69
N PHE A 91 -5.61 2.40 1.68
CA PHE A 91 -4.52 1.47 1.94
C PHE A 91 -3.41 1.59 0.88
N ALA A 92 -3.77 1.57 -0.40
CA ALA A 92 -2.82 1.69 -1.51
C ALA A 92 -2.04 3.02 -1.47
N ILE A 93 -2.75 4.14 -1.28
CA ILE A 93 -2.15 5.47 -1.15
C ILE A 93 -1.21 5.52 0.05
N THR A 94 -1.64 4.99 1.20
CA THR A 94 -0.82 4.98 2.43
C THR A 94 0.44 4.15 2.25
N PHE A 95 0.33 2.96 1.66
CA PHE A 95 1.46 2.09 1.36
C PHE A 95 2.45 2.75 0.40
N HIS A 96 1.97 3.33 -0.71
CA HIS A 96 2.84 4.04 -1.65
C HIS A 96 3.46 5.30 -1.06
N ARG A 97 2.75 6.02 -0.17
CA ARG A 97 3.31 7.16 0.56
C ARG A 97 4.44 6.71 1.48
N GLN A 98 4.26 5.60 2.21
CA GLN A 98 5.32 5.02 3.04
C GLN A 98 6.53 4.58 2.22
N LEU A 99 6.30 3.89 1.09
CA LEU A 99 7.38 3.44 0.21
C LEU A 99 8.16 4.61 -0.41
N ARG A 100 7.45 5.63 -0.92
CA ARG A 100 8.08 6.85 -1.45
C ARG A 100 8.85 7.62 -0.39
N SER A 101 8.31 7.73 0.83
CA SER A 101 9.02 8.35 1.95
C SER A 101 10.33 7.63 2.26
N LYS A 102 10.34 6.29 2.22
CA LYS A 102 11.56 5.48 2.40
C LYS A 102 12.57 5.64 1.25
N ASN A 103 12.11 5.74 0.01
CA ASN A 103 13.00 5.91 -1.14
C ASN A 103 13.58 7.33 -1.22
N SER A 104 12.76 8.36 -0.98
CA SER A 104 13.23 9.74 -0.85
C SER A 104 14.20 9.91 0.32
N PHE A 105 14.01 9.13 1.39
CA PHE A 105 14.92 9.08 2.52
C PHE A 105 16.32 8.60 2.13
N ALA A 106 16.43 7.52 1.35
CA ALA A 106 17.72 7.01 0.91
C ALA A 106 18.46 8.09 0.11
N SER A 107 17.79 8.68 -0.89
CA SER A 107 18.42 9.68 -1.76
C SER A 107 18.84 10.97 -1.06
N ARG A 108 18.08 11.45 -0.06
CA ARG A 108 18.42 12.72 0.64
C ARG A 108 19.54 12.57 1.66
N LEU A 109 19.74 11.37 2.21
CA LEU A 109 20.83 11.08 3.15
C LEU A 109 22.05 10.46 2.48
N ASP A 110 21.96 10.11 1.20
CA ASP A 110 23.10 9.70 0.39
C ASP A 110 24.07 10.88 0.20
N GLY A 111 25.37 10.58 0.22
CA GLY A 111 26.43 11.57 0.09
C GLY A 111 26.71 12.42 1.33
N ILE A 112 26.02 12.20 2.46
CA ILE A 112 26.37 12.86 3.73
C ILE A 112 27.61 12.21 4.33
N ASP A 113 28.67 13.00 4.51
CA ASP A 113 29.94 12.53 5.02
C ASP A 113 29.80 11.99 6.46
N GLY A 114 30.41 10.84 6.72
CA GLY A 114 30.29 10.09 7.97
C GLY A 114 28.93 9.40 8.21
N LEU A 115 27.96 9.50 7.29
CA LEU A 115 26.64 8.86 7.44
C LEU A 115 26.52 7.54 6.67
N GLY A 116 27.10 6.48 7.24
CA GLY A 116 27.02 5.12 6.69
C GLY A 116 25.65 4.43 6.86
N PRO A 117 25.45 3.26 6.23
CA PRO A 117 24.16 2.54 6.20
C PRO A 117 23.62 2.16 7.60
N LYS A 118 24.50 1.89 8.57
CA LYS A 118 24.11 1.61 9.96
C LYS A 118 23.45 2.82 10.63
N ARG A 119 24.02 4.02 10.45
CA ARG A 119 23.48 5.26 11.01
C ARG A 119 22.19 5.69 10.31
N LYS A 120 22.09 5.49 8.98
CA LYS A 120 20.83 5.68 8.23
C LYS A 120 19.70 4.79 8.77
N LYS A 121 19.99 3.52 9.03
CA LYS A 121 19.00 2.62 9.65
C LYS A 121 18.57 3.09 11.05
N ALA A 122 19.49 3.60 11.86
CA ALA A 122 19.17 4.15 13.18
C ALA A 122 18.23 5.37 13.08
N LEU A 123 18.52 6.30 12.16
CA LEU A 123 17.65 7.45 11.88
C LEU A 123 16.24 7.04 11.46
N LEU A 124 16.10 6.05 10.56
CA LEU A 124 14.77 5.55 10.18
C LEU A 124 14.02 4.89 11.33
N LYS A 125 14.74 4.15 12.17
CA LYS A 125 14.14 3.41 13.27
C LYS A 125 13.55 4.38 14.29
N GLU A 126 14.29 5.43 14.64
CA GLU A 126 13.86 6.40 15.65
C GLU A 126 12.80 7.36 15.10
N PHE A 127 13.12 8.07 14.02
CA PHE A 127 12.32 9.20 13.56
C PHE A 127 11.20 8.79 12.58
N LYS A 128 11.23 7.56 12.04
CA LYS A 128 10.20 6.94 11.17
C LYS A 128 9.98 7.58 9.81
N SER A 129 10.30 8.86 9.62
CA SER A 129 10.14 9.58 8.35
C SER A 129 11.18 10.69 8.18
N LEU A 130 11.47 11.05 6.92
CA LEU A 130 12.35 12.17 6.56
C LEU A 130 11.93 13.48 7.22
N LYS A 131 10.61 13.77 7.23
CA LYS A 131 10.04 14.97 7.83
C LYS A 131 10.41 15.11 9.31
N ASN A 132 10.33 14.00 10.06
CA ASN A 132 10.66 14.00 11.48
C ASN A 132 12.16 14.14 11.73
N ILE A 133 13.01 13.64 10.83
CA ILE A 133 14.47 13.83 10.91
C ILE A 133 14.82 15.28 10.61
N THR A 134 14.20 15.89 9.60
CA THR A 134 14.39 17.32 9.30
C THR A 134 13.94 18.23 10.44
N ALA A 135 12.95 17.80 11.23
CA ALA A 135 12.48 18.52 12.41
C ALA A 135 13.25 18.19 13.70
N ALA A 136 14.17 17.22 13.66
CA ALA A 136 14.94 16.80 14.83
C ALA A 136 16.07 17.80 15.12
N SER A 137 16.30 18.09 16.39
CA SER A 137 17.44 18.91 16.81
C SER A 137 18.75 18.13 16.66
N ILE A 138 19.88 18.85 16.67
CA ILE A 138 21.20 18.21 16.64
C ILE A 138 21.39 17.31 17.86
N GLU A 139 20.83 17.71 19.01
CA GLU A 139 20.80 16.95 20.26
C GLU A 139 20.04 15.64 20.09
N ASP A 140 18.86 15.66 19.46
CA ASP A 140 18.06 14.45 19.18
C ASP A 140 18.82 13.48 18.27
N LEU A 141 19.52 14.01 17.26
CA LEU A 141 20.36 13.21 16.36
C LEU A 141 21.55 12.59 17.11
N GLN A 142 22.14 13.30 18.07
CA GLN A 142 23.21 12.75 18.90
C GLN A 142 22.70 11.70 19.90
N ALA A 143 21.48 11.87 20.43
CA ALA A 143 20.88 10.94 21.39
C ALA A 143 20.75 9.51 20.84
N ILE A 144 20.61 9.35 19.53
CA ILE A 144 20.59 8.03 18.86
C ILE A 144 21.99 7.48 18.50
N GLY A 145 23.06 8.17 18.91
CA GLY A 145 24.45 7.74 18.74
C GLY A 145 25.15 8.26 17.49
N LEU A 146 24.69 9.36 16.88
CA LEU A 146 25.48 10.06 15.85
C LEU A 146 26.57 10.92 16.53
N PRO A 147 27.83 10.86 16.06
CA PRO A 147 28.84 11.83 16.45
C PRO A 147 28.41 13.25 16.08
N LYS A 148 28.84 14.24 16.87
CA LYS A 148 28.47 15.66 16.70
C LYS A 148 28.66 16.18 15.27
N ASN A 149 29.79 15.86 14.64
CA ASN A 149 30.05 16.25 13.24
C ASN A 149 29.07 15.63 12.24
N VAL A 150 28.68 14.38 12.43
CA VAL A 150 27.71 13.70 11.56
C VAL A 150 26.29 14.24 11.79
N ALA A 151 25.91 14.51 13.04
CA ALA A 151 24.63 15.11 13.36
C ALA A 151 24.48 16.50 12.71
N GLN A 152 25.55 17.32 12.75
CA GLN A 152 25.60 18.61 12.07
C GLN A 152 25.45 18.46 10.55
N ASN A 153 26.24 17.58 9.93
CA ASN A 153 26.16 17.33 8.49
C ASN A 153 24.76 16.88 8.04
N VAL A 154 24.07 16.07 8.86
CA VAL A 154 22.68 15.65 8.61
C VAL A 154 21.73 16.83 8.68
N HIS A 155 21.81 17.61 9.77
CA HIS A 155 20.97 18.77 9.97
C HIS A 155 21.13 19.77 8.82
N ASP A 156 22.37 20.17 8.52
CA ASP A 156 22.68 21.16 7.47
C ASP A 156 22.19 20.71 6.09
N LYS A 157 22.44 19.44 5.72
CA LYS A 157 22.02 18.91 4.42
C LYS A 157 20.50 18.90 4.27
N LEU A 158 19.77 18.66 5.36
CA LEU A 158 18.31 18.59 5.36
C LEU A 158 17.63 19.96 5.51
N SER A 159 18.32 20.95 6.08
CA SER A 159 17.84 22.34 6.21
C SER A 159 18.08 23.19 4.96
N GLN A 160 18.97 22.79 4.05
CA GLN A 160 19.30 23.52 2.81
C GLN A 160 18.23 23.43 1.68
N ASN A 161 16.96 23.21 2.00
CA ASN A 161 15.83 23.31 1.06
C ASN A 161 14.51 23.64 1.76
#